data_AF-A0A934NEA0-F1
#
_entry.id   AF-A0A934NEA0-F1
#
_cell.length_a   1.000
_cell.length_b   1.000
_cell.length_c   1.000
_cell.angle_alpha   90.00
_cell.angle_beta   90.00
_cell.angle_gamma   90.00
#
_symmetry.space_group_name_H-M   'P 1'
#
loop_
_entity.id
_entity.type
_entity.pdbx_description
1 polymer ?
#
loop_
_entity_poly.entity_id
_entity_poly.type
_entity_poly.pdbx_seq_one_letter_code
_entity_poly.pdbx_strand_id
1 'polypeptide(L)'
;MRRCVLLLTANEDLAESMTELLGLDGLDVATTAGAQAVQAVVADLDDWPADWSLRLLRQRVGQLPCLLLSGSPFAGPYMATTLTRGYFLHKPFSPERLLELLRRCVSEGSLGC
;
A
#
# COMPACT_ATOMS: atom_id res chain seq x y z
N MET A 1 -7.27 -16.38 -10.05
CA MET A 1 -6.01 -15.65 -9.87
C MET A 1 -6.03 -15.03 -8.49
N ARG A 2 -4.95 -15.22 -7.71
CA ARG A 2 -4.81 -14.50 -6.43
C ARG A 2 -4.52 -13.03 -6.71
N ARG A 3 -5.02 -12.16 -5.82
CA ARG A 3 -4.87 -10.71 -5.95
C ARG A 3 -3.56 -10.31 -5.28
N CYS A 4 -2.75 -9.51 -5.95
CA CYS A 4 -1.46 -9.07 -5.49
C CYS A 4 -1.47 -7.60 -5.06
N VAL A 5 -0.81 -7.32 -3.94
CA VAL A 5 -0.53 -5.98 -3.43
C VAL A 5 0.97 -5.72 -3.49
N LEU A 6 1.36 -4.52 -3.94
CA LEU A 6 2.74 -4.06 -3.84
C LEU A 6 2.96 -3.42 -2.46
N LEU A 7 3.84 -3.97 -1.65
CA LEU A 7 4.26 -3.39 -0.38
C LEU A 7 5.58 -2.64 -0.56
N LEU A 8 5.57 -1.34 -0.25
CA LEU A 8 6.73 -0.46 -0.28
C LEU A 8 7.09 -0.06 1.15
N THR A 9 8.04 -0.79 1.73
CA THR A 9 8.64 -0.51 3.04
C THR A 9 10.08 -1.01 3.05
N ALA A 10 10.96 -0.32 3.77
CA ALA A 10 12.29 -0.78 4.15
C ALA A 10 12.29 -1.41 5.57
N ASN A 11 11.14 -1.40 6.26
CA ASN A 11 10.97 -2.06 7.55
C ASN A 11 10.74 -3.56 7.35
N GLU A 12 11.74 -4.38 7.65
CA GLU A 12 11.69 -5.83 7.46
C GLU A 12 10.64 -6.50 8.36
N ASP A 13 10.53 -6.09 9.62
CA ASP A 13 9.56 -6.64 10.59
C ASP A 13 8.12 -6.38 10.14
N LEU A 14 7.85 -5.17 9.65
CA LEU A 14 6.55 -4.81 9.09
C LEU A 14 6.30 -5.60 7.80
N ALA A 15 7.31 -5.75 6.93
CA ALA A 15 7.17 -6.51 5.70
C ALA A 15 6.80 -7.97 5.96
N GLU A 16 7.44 -8.62 6.92
CA GLU A 16 7.14 -9.98 7.36
C GLU A 16 5.71 -10.06 7.91
N SER A 17 5.37 -9.22 8.88
CA SER A 17 4.05 -9.18 9.52
C SER A 17 2.92 -8.94 8.51
N MET A 18 3.14 -8.01 7.57
CA MET A 18 2.19 -7.71 6.50
C MET A 18 2.04 -8.89 5.54
N THR A 19 3.15 -9.54 5.17
CA THR A 19 3.11 -10.69 4.26
C THR A 19 2.30 -11.84 4.85
N GLU A 20 2.49 -12.14 6.13
CA GLU A 20 1.71 -13.16 6.83
C GLU A 20 0.22 -12.78 6.91
N LEU A 21 -0.08 -11.58 7.40
CA LEU A 21 -1.46 -11.11 7.57
C LEU A 21 -2.24 -11.09 6.25
N LEU A 22 -1.61 -10.57 5.19
CA LEU A 22 -2.23 -10.49 3.87
C LEU A 22 -2.36 -11.87 3.22
N GLY A 23 -1.40 -12.77 3.46
CA GLY A 23 -1.47 -14.17 3.05
C GLY A 23 -2.67 -14.90 3.67
N LEU A 24 -2.96 -14.65 4.96
CA LEU A 24 -4.15 -15.16 5.64
C LEU A 24 -5.45 -14.61 5.03
N ASP A 25 -5.43 -13.39 4.48
CA ASP A 25 -6.56 -12.78 3.75
C ASP A 25 -6.66 -13.24 2.28
N GLY A 26 -5.77 -14.13 1.84
CA GLY A 26 -5.74 -14.65 0.47
C GLY A 26 -5.16 -13.68 -0.57
N LEU A 27 -4.39 -12.68 -0.12
CA LEU A 27 -3.65 -11.75 -0.96
C LEU A 27 -2.19 -12.19 -1.07
N ASP A 28 -1.62 -12.06 -2.27
CA ASP A 28 -0.19 -12.19 -2.47
C ASP A 28 0.48 -10.82 -2.28
N VAL A 29 1.71 -10.81 -1.77
CA VAL A 29 2.48 -9.58 -1.53
C VAL A 29 3.70 -9.57 -2.43
N ALA A 30 3.82 -8.52 -3.25
CA ALA A 30 5.03 -8.18 -3.97
C ALA A 30 5.80 -7.12 -3.18
N THR A 31 7.11 -7.28 -3.03
CA THR A 31 8.01 -6.24 -2.48
C THR A 31 8.76 -5.49 -3.58
N THR A 32 8.74 -6.01 -4.81
CA THR A 32 9.37 -5.42 -5.99
C THR A 32 8.32 -5.09 -7.06
N ALA A 33 8.36 -3.85 -7.54
CA ALA A 33 7.47 -3.42 -8.62
C ALA A 33 7.85 -4.09 -9.95
N GLY A 34 6.87 -4.59 -10.70
CA GLY A 34 7.06 -5.09 -12.08
C GLY A 34 7.21 -6.61 -12.24
N ALA A 35 7.25 -7.39 -11.16
CA ALA A 35 7.30 -8.86 -11.24
C ALA A 35 5.93 -9.50 -11.54
N GLN A 36 4.84 -8.83 -11.19
CA GLN A 36 3.46 -9.32 -11.35
C GLN A 36 2.46 -8.17 -11.43
N ALA A 37 1.26 -8.44 -11.97
CA ALA A 37 0.17 -7.49 -12.01
C ALA A 37 -0.38 -7.23 -10.59
N VAL A 38 -0.23 -6.00 -10.11
CA VAL A 38 -0.63 -5.56 -8.77
C VAL A 38 -1.95 -4.78 -8.83
N GLN A 39 -2.83 -5.00 -7.85
CA GLN A 39 -4.14 -4.32 -7.77
C GLN A 39 -4.12 -3.12 -6.82
N ALA A 40 -3.21 -3.09 -5.85
CA ALA A 40 -3.08 -1.96 -4.94
C ALA A 40 -1.62 -1.82 -4.48
N VAL A 41 -1.29 -0.64 -3.96
CA VAL A 41 0.00 -0.34 -3.36
C VAL A 41 -0.20 0.02 -1.90
N VAL A 42 0.58 -0.58 -1.01
CA VAL A 42 0.71 -0.17 0.38
C VAL A 42 2.08 0.45 0.55
N ALA A 43 2.15 1.68 1.04
CA ALA A 43 3.40 2.42 1.14
C ALA A 43 3.59 2.98 2.55
N ASP A 44 4.68 2.57 3.20
CA ASP A 44 5.05 3.03 4.54
C ASP A 44 5.86 4.33 4.55
N LEU A 45 5.19 5.48 4.65
CA LEU A 45 5.85 6.80 4.53
C LEU A 45 6.98 7.02 5.55
N ASP A 46 6.94 6.31 6.68
CA ASP A 46 7.94 6.49 7.73
C ASP A 46 9.23 5.73 7.41
N ASP A 47 9.15 4.69 6.57
CA ASP A 47 10.25 3.79 6.26
C ASP A 47 10.14 3.28 4.81
N TRP A 48 10.20 4.19 3.84
CA TRP A 48 10.22 3.84 2.42
C TRP A 48 11.59 3.36 1.96
N PRO A 49 11.65 2.43 0.99
CA PRO A 49 12.92 2.11 0.35
C PRO A 49 13.55 3.37 -0.28
N ALA A 50 14.87 3.48 -0.21
CA ALA A 50 15.61 4.71 -0.51
C ALA A 50 15.28 5.37 -1.87
N ASP A 51 14.91 4.58 -2.87
CA ASP A 51 14.59 5.04 -4.23
C ASP A 51 13.11 5.45 -4.41
N TRP A 52 12.33 5.57 -3.33
CA TRP A 52 10.92 5.93 -3.39
C TRP A 52 10.61 7.29 -2.75
N SER A 53 9.61 7.94 -3.32
CA SER A 53 9.02 9.18 -2.82
C SER A 53 7.57 9.27 -3.28
N LEU A 54 6.76 10.16 -2.70
CA LEU A 54 5.37 10.36 -3.13
C LEU A 54 5.30 10.74 -4.62
N ARG A 55 6.27 11.54 -5.07
CA ARG A 55 6.39 11.94 -6.47
C ARG A 55 6.63 10.73 -7.37
N LEU A 56 7.57 9.86 -7.01
CA LEU A 56 7.89 8.66 -7.79
C LEU A 56 6.77 7.64 -7.73
N LEU A 57 6.13 7.47 -6.57
CA LEU A 57 4.92 6.67 -6.42
C LEU A 57 3.87 7.11 -7.44
N ARG A 58 3.46 8.38 -7.40
CA ARG A 58 2.48 8.94 -8.34
C ARG A 58 2.85 8.71 -9.81
N GLN A 59 4.13 8.83 -10.15
CA GLN A 59 4.61 8.63 -11.53
C GLN A 59 4.60 7.17 -11.96
N ARG A 60 4.94 6.23 -11.07
CA ARG A 60 5.11 4.81 -11.40
C ARG A 60 3.83 3.99 -11.30
N VAL A 61 2.98 4.30 -10.32
CA VAL A 61 1.79 3.47 -10.04
C VAL A 61 0.49 4.04 -10.60
N GLY A 62 0.54 5.23 -11.22
CA GLY A 62 -0.51 5.77 -12.06
C GLY A 62 -1.88 5.88 -11.35
N GLN A 63 -2.87 5.14 -11.85
CA GLN A 63 -4.23 5.10 -11.30
C GLN A 63 -4.46 3.99 -10.26
N LEU A 64 -3.43 3.22 -9.91
CA LEU A 64 -3.58 2.16 -8.90
C LEU A 64 -3.96 2.76 -7.54
N PRO A 65 -4.92 2.15 -6.83
CA PRO A 65 -5.21 2.49 -5.45
C PRO A 65 -3.99 2.38 -4.55
N CYS A 66 -3.74 3.41 -3.76
CA CYS A 66 -2.57 3.53 -2.89
C CYS A 66 -2.99 3.76 -1.45
N LEU A 67 -2.61 2.88 -0.54
CA LEU A 67 -2.77 3.05 0.91
C LEU A 67 -1.45 3.53 1.52
N LEU A 68 -1.44 4.77 2.00
CA LEU A 68 -0.29 5.38 2.67
C LEU A 68 -0.37 5.12 4.18
N LEU A 69 0.72 4.65 4.77
CA LEU A 69 0.85 4.39 6.20
C LEU A 69 1.83 5.41 6.80
N SER A 70 1.47 6.09 7.88
CA SER A 70 2.43 6.94 8.61
C SER A 70 2.02 7.17 10.06
N GLY A 71 2.98 7.22 10.97
CA GLY A 71 2.81 7.67 12.35
C GLY A 71 3.14 9.15 12.56
N SER A 72 3.59 9.86 11.53
CA SER A 72 3.97 11.27 11.64
C SER A 72 2.75 12.16 11.91
N PRO A 73 2.80 13.08 12.89
CA PRO A 73 1.72 14.05 13.13
C PRO A 73 1.57 15.06 11.99
N PHE A 74 2.57 15.16 11.11
CA PHE A 74 2.57 16.00 9.91
C PHE A 74 2.16 15.24 8.65
N ALA A 75 1.83 13.95 8.78
CA ALA A 75 1.26 13.16 7.71
C ALA A 75 -0.24 12.97 7.93
N GLY A 76 -1.01 12.99 6.85
CA GLY A 76 -2.45 12.86 6.96
C GLY A 76 -3.16 12.64 5.63
N PRO A 77 -4.51 12.59 5.67
CA PRO A 77 -5.33 12.30 4.49
C PRO A 77 -5.08 13.25 3.30
N TYR A 78 -4.67 14.49 3.56
CA TYR A 78 -4.31 15.47 2.53
C TYR A 78 -3.07 15.08 1.70
N MET A 79 -2.19 14.21 2.21
CA MET A 79 -1.08 13.68 1.40
C MET A 79 -1.61 12.71 0.34
N ALA A 80 -2.62 11.92 0.69
CA ALA A 80 -3.23 10.95 -0.20
C ALA A 80 -4.01 11.60 -1.35
N THR A 81 -4.51 12.83 -1.18
CA THR A 81 -5.21 13.56 -2.27
C THR A 81 -4.31 13.90 -3.46
N THR A 82 -2.99 13.77 -3.31
CA THR A 82 -2.04 13.92 -4.42
C THR A 82 -2.04 12.73 -5.38
N LEU A 83 -2.67 11.61 -4.98
CA LEU A 83 -2.84 10.38 -5.75
C LEU A 83 -4.29 10.27 -6.22
N THR A 84 -4.50 9.76 -7.44
CA THR A 84 -5.84 9.63 -8.03
C THR A 84 -6.78 8.78 -7.19
N ARG A 85 -6.25 7.73 -6.52
CA ARG A 85 -6.98 6.82 -5.64
C ARG A 85 -6.18 6.62 -4.35
N GLY A 86 -5.93 7.72 -3.65
CA GLY A 86 -5.15 7.71 -2.41
C GLY A 86 -6.00 7.47 -1.17
N TYR A 87 -5.50 6.59 -0.31
CA TYR A 87 -5.99 6.30 1.03
C TYR A 87 -4.88 6.57 2.04
N PHE A 88 -5.27 6.87 3.28
CA PHE A 88 -4.32 7.10 4.36
C PHE A 88 -4.76 6.34 5.61
N LEU A 89 -3.80 5.71 6.28
CA LEU A 89 -3.99 5.04 7.56
C LEU A 89 -2.89 5.49 8.52
N HIS A 90 -3.30 6.13 9.61
CA HIS A 90 -2.37 6.60 10.64
C HIS A 90 -1.88 5.44 11.49
N LYS A 91 -0.60 5.40 11.85
CA LYS A 91 -0.04 4.45 12.83
C LYS A 91 -0.19 4.98 14.27
N PRO A 92 -0.41 4.14 15.28
CA PRO A 92 -0.66 2.70 15.18
C PRO A 92 -2.06 2.44 14.59
N PHE A 93 -2.20 1.32 13.89
CA PHE A 93 -3.47 0.86 13.34
C PHE A 93 -3.72 -0.59 13.74
N SER A 94 -5.00 -1.00 13.75
CA SER A 94 -5.35 -2.41 13.96
C SER A 94 -5.26 -3.19 12.65
N PRO A 95 -4.95 -4.50 12.69
CA PRO A 95 -4.98 -5.37 11.51
C PRO A 95 -6.32 -5.33 10.76
N GLU A 96 -7.44 -5.29 11.47
CA GLU A 96 -8.77 -5.27 10.87
C GLU A 96 -8.99 -3.99 10.06
N ARG A 97 -8.55 -2.84 10.60
CA ARG A 97 -8.68 -1.55 9.93
C ARG A 97 -7.83 -1.49 8.66
N LEU A 98 -6.62 -2.04 8.72
CA LEU A 98 -5.75 -2.19 7.55
C LEU A 98 -6.43 -3.05 6.48
N LEU A 99 -6.91 -4.23 6.84
CA LEU A 99 -7.57 -5.16 5.90
C LEU A 99 -8.84 -4.55 5.30
N GLU A 100 -9.66 -3.85 6.09
CA GLU A 100 -10.85 -3.16 5.59
C GLU A 100 -10.51 -2.17 4.47
N LEU A 101 -9.52 -1.29 4.70
CA LEU A 101 -9.09 -0.30 3.71
C LEU A 101 -8.41 -0.96 2.51
N LEU A 102 -7.57 -1.96 2.74
CA LEU A 102 -6.85 -2.62 1.67
C LEU A 102 -7.77 -3.41 0.75
N ARG A 103 -8.80 -4.09 1.28
CA ARG A 103 -9.82 -4.76 0.46
C ARG A 103 -10.54 -3.78 -0.46
N ARG A 104 -10.84 -2.56 0.02
CA ARG A 104 -11.41 -1.48 -0.83
C ARG A 104 -10.44 -1.10 -1.95
N CYS A 105 -9.17 -0.87 -1.61
CA CYS A 105 -8.12 -0.55 -2.59
C CYS A 105 -8.03 -1.65 -3.66
N VAL A 106 -7.98 -2.91 -3.25
CA VAL A 106 -7.85 -4.07 -4.15
C VAL A 106 -9.09 -4.23 -5.04
N SER A 107 -10.30 -4.04 -4.49
CA SER A 107 -11.54 -4.08 -5.27
C SER A 107 -11.57 -3.00 -6.35
N GLU A 108 -11.13 -1.78 -6.04
CA GLU A 108 -11.05 -0.68 -7.02
C GLU A 108 -9.99 -0.92 -8.09
N GLY A 109 -8.84 -1.48 -7.72
CA GLY A 109 -7.78 -1.82 -8.66
C GLY A 109 -8.20 -2.92 -9.63
N SER A 110 -9.02 -3.86 -9.15
CA SER A 110 -9.52 -4.98 -9.97
C SER A 110 -10.54 -4.55 -11.04
N LEU A 111 -11.17 -3.36 -10.91
CA LEU A 111 -12.13 -2.83 -11.88
C LEU A 111 -11.49 -2.04 -13.03
N GLY A 112 -10.20 -1.70 -12.91
CA GLY A 112 -9.45 -0.93 -13.90
C GLY A 112 -8.53 -1.75 -14.80
N CYS A 113 -8.53 -3.07 -14.64
CA CYS A 113 -7.75 -4.03 -15.44
C CYS A 113 -8.60 -4.71 -16.50
#